data_AF-A0ABD5DX80-F1
#
_entry.id   AF-A0ABD5DX80-F1
#
_cell.length_a   1.000
_cell.length_b   1.000
_cell.length_c   1.000
_cell.angle_alpha   90.00
_cell.angle_beta   90.00
_cell.angle_gamma   90.00
#
_symmetry.space_group_name_H-M   'P 1'
#
loop_
_entity.id
_entity.type
_entity.pdbx_description
1 polymer ?
#
loop_
_entity_poly.entity_id
_entity_poly.type
_entity_poly.pdbx_seq_one_letter_code
_entity_poly.pdbx_strand_id
1 'polypeptide(L)' 'ISVIAGGFGTDGSSSGGDEEVGEHREISAEETAEMLKNSHSVIITPGYGMAVAQAQYPVAEITEKLRARGIKVRFGIH' A
#
# COMPACT_ATOMS: atom_id res chain seq x y z
N ILE A 1 -28.20 1.18 -8.40
CA ILE A 1 -28.79 2.55 -8.31
C ILE A 1 -27.88 3.51 -7.54
N SER A 2 -27.13 3.03 -6.54
CA SER A 2 -26.35 3.87 -5.61
C SER A 2 -25.27 4.76 -6.23
N VAL A 3 -24.57 4.34 -7.30
CA VAL A 3 -23.53 5.17 -7.95
C VAL A 3 -24.12 6.31 -8.81
N ILE A 4 -25.22 6.06 -9.53
CA ILE A 4 -25.79 7.02 -10.49
C ILE A 4 -26.82 7.94 -9.83
N ALA A 5 -27.57 7.45 -8.83
CA ALA A 5 -28.64 8.19 -8.18
C ALA A 5 -28.26 8.74 -6.79
N GLY A 6 -26.98 8.68 -6.39
CA GLY A 6 -26.50 9.21 -5.12
C GLY A 6 -26.99 8.41 -3.89
N GLY A 7 -26.88 7.09 -3.93
CA GLY A 7 -27.17 6.25 -2.77
C GLY A 7 -26.09 6.41 -1.70
N PHE A 8 -26.49 6.80 -0.50
CA PHE A 8 -25.63 6.84 0.67
C PHE A 8 -25.34 5.41 1.16
N GLY A 9 -24.06 5.05 1.21
CA GLY A 9 -23.61 3.78 1.79
C GLY A 9 -23.85 2.55 0.91
N THR A 10 -23.02 1.53 1.12
CA THR A 10 -23.29 0.18 0.62
C THR A 10 -24.39 -0.46 1.47
N ASP A 11 -25.20 -1.36 0.90
CA ASP A 11 -26.33 -2.04 1.57
C ASP A 11 -25.94 -2.94 2.78
N GLY A 12 -24.74 -2.76 3.34
CA GLY A 12 -24.18 -3.51 4.46
C GLY A 12 -23.60 -2.62 5.57
N SER A 13 -23.99 -1.35 5.68
CA SER A 13 -23.52 -0.48 6.77
C SER A 13 -24.01 -0.98 8.13
N SER A 14 -23.14 -1.68 8.87
CA SER A 14 -23.25 -1.80 10.32
C SER A 14 -23.06 -0.42 10.95
N SER A 15 -24.06 0.06 11.68
CA SER A 15 -24.12 1.38 12.33
C SER A 15 -23.17 1.55 13.53
N GLY A 16 -22.14 0.72 13.65
CA GLY A 16 -21.08 0.87 14.65
C GLY A 16 -19.80 1.23 13.91
N GLY A 17 -19.34 2.46 14.04
CA GLY A 17 -17.95 2.76 13.70
C GLY A 17 -17.10 1.97 14.68
N ASP A 18 -16.33 0.99 14.19
CA ASP A 18 -15.21 0.47 14.97
C ASP A 18 -14.36 1.69 15.36
N GLU A 19 -14.25 1.96 16.66
CA GLU A 19 -13.29 2.93 17.14
C GLU A 19 -11.90 2.47 16.66
N GLU A 20 -11.02 3.42 16.27
CA GLU A 20 -9.66 3.06 15.88
C GLU A 20 -8.97 2.34 17.05
N VAL A 21 -8.80 1.01 16.92
CA VAL A 21 -8.12 0.19 17.93
C VAL A 21 -6.66 0.03 17.53
N GLY A 22 -5.76 0.58 18.34
CA GLY A 22 -4.31 0.36 18.22
C GLY A 22 -3.48 1.64 18.35
N GLU A 23 -2.16 1.47 18.38
CA GLU A 23 -1.20 2.58 18.38
C GLU A 23 -0.53 2.71 17.00
N HIS A 24 -0.35 3.95 16.54
CA HIS A 24 0.46 4.23 15.35
C HIS A 24 1.95 4.06 15.68
N ARG A 25 2.71 3.49 14.73
CA ARG A 25 4.17 3.44 14.78
C ARG A 25 4.73 4.13 13.55
N GLU A 26 5.48 5.19 13.79
CA GLU A 26 6.25 5.90 12.78
C GLU A 26 7.57 5.18 12.49
N ILE A 27 8.06 5.32 11.26
CA ILE A 27 9.35 4.77 10.83
C ILE A 27 9.97 5.69 9.78
N SER A 28 11.29 5.80 9.79
CA SER A 28 12.03 6.58 8.78
C SER A 28 12.14 5.84 7.43
N ALA A 29 12.53 6.57 6.39
CA ALA A 29 12.80 5.99 5.07
C ALA A 29 14.03 5.06 5.11
N GLU A 30 15.04 5.42 5.90
CA GLU A 30 16.27 4.67 6.09
C GLU A 30 16.00 3.32 6.75
N GLU A 31 15.24 3.31 7.85
CA GLU A 31 14.85 2.08 8.55
C GLU A 31 13.98 1.19 7.65
N THR A 32 13.05 1.78 6.89
CA THR A 32 12.24 1.04 5.91
C THR A 32 13.12 0.39 4.85
N ALA A 33 14.14 1.10 4.34
CA ALA A 33 15.07 0.55 3.36
C ALA A 33 15.89 -0.61 3.94
N GLU A 34 16.29 -0.54 5.20
CA GLU A 34 16.95 -1.65 5.91
C GLU A 34 16.05 -2.87 6.06
N MET A 35 14.80 -2.68 6.45
CA MET A 35 13.82 -3.76 6.52
C MET A 35 13.62 -4.42 5.16
N LEU A 36 13.50 -3.63 4.09
CA LEU A 36 13.39 -4.15 2.73
C LEU A 36 14.64 -4.94 2.31
N LYS A 37 15.84 -4.42 2.58
CA LYS A 37 17.11 -5.11 2.26
C LYS A 37 17.26 -6.46 2.96
N ASN A 38 16.68 -6.62 4.16
CA ASN A 38 16.74 -7.83 4.97
C ASN A 38 15.53 -8.79 4.76
N SER A 39 14.63 -8.45 3.83
CA SER A 39 13.42 -9.24 3.55
C SER A 39 13.68 -10.35 2.53
N HIS A 40 12.93 -11.46 2.64
CA HIS A 40 12.97 -12.55 1.64
C HIS A 40 11.92 -12.36 0.53
N SER A 41 10.76 -11.76 0.88
CA SER A 41 9.65 -11.51 -0.04
C SER A 41 8.96 -10.21 0.33
N VAL A 42 8.63 -9.40 -0.68
CA VAL A 42 7.93 -8.12 -0.55
C VAL A 42 6.75 -8.10 -1.51
N ILE A 43 5.60 -7.61 -1.05
CA ILE A 43 4.44 -7.32 -1.90
C ILE A 43 4.20 -5.81 -1.82
N ILE A 44 4.14 -5.15 -2.98
CA ILE A 44 3.83 -3.73 -3.12
C ILE A 44 2.38 -3.61 -3.60
N THR A 45 1.54 -2.91 -2.86
CA THR A 45 0.14 -2.65 -3.22
C THR A 45 -0.02 -1.20 -3.66
N PRO A 46 0.10 -0.89 -4.97
CA PRO A 46 -0.06 0.47 -5.45
C PRO A 46 -1.50 0.96 -5.27
N GLY A 47 -1.63 2.24 -4.93
CA GLY A 47 -2.92 2.94 -4.85
C GLY A 47 -2.93 4.23 -5.66
N TYR A 48 -4.07 4.91 -5.69
CA TYR A 48 -4.24 6.18 -6.42
C TYR A 48 -3.18 7.23 -6.07
N GLY A 49 -2.78 7.32 -4.80
CA GLY A 49 -1.73 8.26 -4.34
C GLY A 49 -0.38 8.08 -5.05
N MET A 50 -0.01 6.84 -5.42
CA MET A 50 1.22 6.59 -6.18
C MET A 50 1.16 7.22 -7.58
N ALA A 51 -0.01 7.15 -8.23
CA ALA A 51 -0.23 7.73 -9.55
C ALA A 51 -0.27 9.26 -9.50
N VAL A 52 -0.94 9.83 -8.51
CA VAL A 52 -0.98 11.30 -8.31
C VAL A 52 0.43 11.86 -8.09
N ALA A 53 1.23 11.16 -7.27
CA ALA A 53 2.61 11.57 -6.99
C ALA A 53 3.61 11.23 -8.12
N GLN A 54 3.16 10.57 -9.20
CA GLN A 54 4.03 10.11 -10.29
C GLN A 54 5.19 9.21 -9.81
N ALA A 55 4.94 8.41 -8.78
CA ALA A 55 5.96 7.62 -8.09
C ALA A 55 6.26 6.26 -8.77
N GLN A 56 5.61 5.94 -9.89
CA GLN A 56 5.77 4.65 -10.58
C GLN A 56 7.23 4.37 -11.00
N TYR A 57 7.98 5.39 -11.42
CA TYR A 57 9.37 5.21 -11.87
C TYR A 57 10.33 4.96 -10.69
N PRO A 58 10.32 5.77 -9.60
CA PRO A 58 11.07 5.44 -8.39
C PRO A 58 10.74 4.06 -7.82
N VAL A 59 9.47 3.66 -7.78
CA VAL A 59 9.05 2.34 -7.29
C VAL A 59 9.59 1.21 -8.18
N ALA A 60 9.64 1.42 -9.50
CA ALA A 60 10.25 0.47 -10.42
C ALA A 60 11.75 0.30 -10.14
N GLU A 61 12.48 1.40 -9.92
CA GLU A 61 13.90 1.38 -9.58
C GLU A 61 14.17 0.66 -8.25
N ILE A 62 13.36 0.92 -7.22
CA ILE A 62 13.44 0.21 -5.94
C ILE A 62 13.20 -1.29 -6.14
N THR A 63 12.18 -1.64 -6.93
CA THR A 63 11.86 -3.04 -7.24
C THR A 63 13.02 -3.75 -7.91
N GLU A 64 13.67 -3.11 -8.88
CA GLU A 64 14.85 -3.64 -9.55
C GLU A 64 16.01 -3.88 -8.56
N LYS A 65 16.32 -2.89 -7.72
CA LYS A 65 17.36 -2.99 -6.69
C LYS A 65 17.11 -4.14 -5.71
N LEU A 66 15.86 -4.36 -5.31
CA LEU A 66 15.49 -5.46 -4.41
C LEU A 66 15.58 -6.82 -5.12
N ARG A 67 15.10 -6.92 -6.36
CA ARG A 67 15.20 -8.15 -7.15
C ARG A 67 16.64 -8.54 -7.45
N ALA A 68 17.52 -7.57 -7.71
CA ALA A 68 18.95 -7.79 -7.89
C ALA A 68 19.62 -8.40 -6.65
N ARG A 69 19.04 -8.20 -5.45
CA ARG A 69 19.47 -8.81 -4.19
C ARG A 69 18.85 -10.20 -3.95
N GLY A 70 18.10 -10.75 -4.90
CA GLY A 70 17.41 -12.04 -4.78
C GLY A 70 16.08 -11.98 -4.02
N ILE A 71 15.58 -10.78 -3.70
CA ILE A 71 14.33 -10.60 -2.95
C ILE A 71 13.14 -10.81 -3.89
N LYS A 72 12.17 -11.63 -3.47
CA LYS A 72 10.95 -11.89 -4.25
C LYS A 72 9.97 -10.72 -4.15
N VAL A 73 9.98 -9.82 -5.15
CA VAL A 73 9.07 -8.66 -5.20
C VAL A 73 7.89 -8.90 -6.14
N ARG A 74 6.66 -8.71 -5.63
CA ARG A 74 5.38 -8.85 -6.36
C ARG A 74 4.51 -7.61 -6.17
N PHE A 75 3.52 -7.44 -7.05
CA PHE A 75 2.53 -6.37 -6.95
C PHE A 75 1.14 -6.96 -6.67
N GLY A 76 0.43 -6.39 -5.71
CA GLY A 76 -0.98 -6.71 -5.45
C GLY A 76 -1.86 -5.57 -5.93
N ILE A 77 -2.72 -5.82 -6.92
CA ILE A 77 -3.61 -4.82 -7.51
C ILE A 77 -5.02 -5.10 -7.03
N HIS A 78 -5.69 -4.08 -6.49
CA HIS A 78 -7.11 -4.11 -6.13
C HIS A 78 -7.97 -3.60 -7.28
#